data_AF-A0A1X7R0M4-F1
#
_entry.id   AF-A0A1X7R0M4-F1
#
_cell.length_a   1.000
_cell.length_b   1.000
_cell.length_c   1.000
_cell.angle_alpha   90.00
_cell.angle_beta   90.00
_cell.angle_gamma   90.00
#
_symmetry.space_group_name_H-M   'P 1'
#
loop_
_entity.id
_entity.type
_entity.pdbx_description
1 polymer ?
#
loop_
_entity_poly.entity_id
_entity_poly.type
_entity_poly.pdbx_seq_one_letter_code
_entity_poly.pdbx_strand_id
1 'polypeptide(L)'
;MSMRISKTQRVSPLDTHDEMNESEINAPKGYLRKILYYMTMSPSDIQLVVYEQIESINWDAKAVEIAKPLGMSATLLFYALRLLQDNIVKPNYYKEHRNQNAFDLSKSQTLREMPYLDRYLTSKISVERKQYAWFSTIDTFINCALFVLILIDIKISYTYLYQQFKTYSIFNSEPSKSSPNLTKCSLDDLSKSYYKYISRKNIWSMLKYFIFEKTNGEMLDHELSDKYFYTLNKWNPTKFMTQLFVFFNPTIIGFLWISDVSFITFLVVLLNWSILSFVILQRYEVKLVDESIISSATIDDIQKKVIQPNVNKRFQNVMVDATDYRQPFVKFEPSILHNPIFETHSLNGDLVKEKYNRLTFEFEDIPDETNAHNIITN
;
A
#
# COMPACT_ATOMS: atom_id res chain seq x y z
N MET A 1 -7.48 -8.79 44.43
CA MET A 1 -7.90 -7.38 44.63
C MET A 1 -8.25 -6.81 43.25
N SER A 2 -9.47 -6.32 43.07
CA SER A 2 -10.03 -5.87 41.77
C SER A 2 -9.67 -4.39 41.52
N MET A 3 -8.91 -4.11 40.46
CA MET A 3 -8.61 -2.73 40.04
C MET A 3 -9.49 -2.33 38.85
N ARG A 4 -10.40 -1.38 39.12
CA ARG A 4 -11.14 -0.61 38.12
C ARG A 4 -10.21 0.41 37.47
N ILE A 5 -10.12 0.40 36.14
CA ILE A 5 -9.43 1.42 35.36
C ILE A 5 -10.42 2.56 35.07
N SER A 6 -10.22 3.70 35.71
CA SER A 6 -10.91 4.94 35.35
C SER A 6 -10.24 5.57 34.13
N LYS A 7 -11.02 5.75 33.06
CA LYS A 7 -10.67 6.63 31.93
C LYS A 7 -10.61 8.09 32.39
N THR A 8 -9.86 8.88 31.61
CA THR A 8 -9.79 10.35 31.56
C THR A 8 -8.84 11.03 32.54
N GLN A 9 -7.64 11.34 32.05
CA GLN A 9 -6.96 12.58 32.42
C GLN A 9 -6.28 13.17 31.18
N ARG A 10 -6.85 14.27 30.69
CA ARG A 10 -6.24 15.15 29.68
C ARG A 10 -5.13 15.92 30.39
N VAL A 11 -3.96 15.93 29.78
CA VAL A 11 -2.85 16.81 30.15
C VAL A 11 -3.18 18.21 29.63
N SER A 12 -3.24 19.19 30.54
CA SER A 12 -3.28 20.61 30.20
C SER A 12 -1.84 21.14 30.11
N PRO A 13 -1.48 21.94 29.10
CA PRO A 13 -0.23 22.70 29.09
C PRO A 13 -0.46 24.13 29.60
N LEU A 14 0.38 24.53 30.56
CA LEU A 14 0.65 25.88 31.08
C LEU A 14 2.18 25.83 31.31
N ASP A 15 3.09 26.67 30.84
CA ASP A 15 3.06 28.00 30.23
C ASP A 15 4.26 28.12 29.30
N THR A 16 4.12 28.81 28.17
CA THR A 16 5.20 29.68 27.68
C THR A 16 4.55 30.77 26.83
N HIS A 17 4.68 31.98 27.33
CA HIS A 17 4.30 33.22 26.69
C HIS A 17 4.89 33.33 25.28
N ASP A 18 4.01 33.50 24.29
CA ASP A 18 4.19 34.40 23.15
C ASP A 18 2.80 34.69 22.56
N GLU A 19 2.14 35.71 23.12
CA GLU A 19 0.94 36.30 22.53
C GLU A 19 1.34 37.07 21.26
N MET A 20 1.31 36.40 20.11
CA MET A 20 1.14 37.04 18.81
C MET A 20 -0.22 36.64 18.22
N ASN A 21 -1.20 37.52 18.42
CA ASN A 21 -2.34 37.80 17.53
C ASN A 21 -2.72 36.70 16.52
N GLU A 22 -3.47 35.69 16.96
CA GLU A 22 -4.12 34.70 16.09
C GLU A 22 -5.65 34.80 16.08
N SER A 23 -6.22 35.94 16.50
CA SER A 23 -7.67 36.14 16.55
C SER A 23 -8.28 36.83 15.31
N GLU A 24 -7.51 37.10 14.24
CA GLU A 24 -7.99 37.92 13.12
C GLU A 24 -7.87 37.34 11.69
N ILE A 25 -7.88 36.00 11.52
CA ILE A 25 -7.96 35.40 10.17
C ILE A 25 -8.98 34.25 10.08
N ASN A 26 -10.19 34.46 10.58
CA ASN A 26 -11.34 33.59 10.29
C ASN A 26 -12.49 34.36 9.61
N ALA A 27 -12.16 35.20 8.63
CA ALA A 27 -13.14 35.64 7.64
C ALA A 27 -13.29 34.56 6.54
N PRO A 28 -14.50 34.22 6.08
CA PRO A 28 -14.69 33.30 4.96
C PRO A 28 -14.09 33.94 3.70
N LYS A 29 -12.84 33.62 3.40
CA LYS A 29 -12.16 34.08 2.17
C LYS A 29 -12.91 33.47 0.98
N GLY A 30 -13.67 34.30 0.27
CA GLY A 30 -14.45 33.87 -0.89
C GLY A 30 -13.60 33.15 -1.94
N TYR A 31 -14.20 32.17 -2.63
CA TYR A 31 -13.55 31.33 -3.63
C TYR A 31 -12.74 32.13 -4.67
N LEU A 32 -13.21 33.32 -5.04
CA LEU A 32 -12.50 34.22 -5.97
C LEU A 32 -11.14 34.70 -5.44
N ARG A 33 -11.04 35.04 -4.15
CA ARG A 33 -9.76 35.46 -3.54
C ARG A 33 -8.79 34.29 -3.43
N LYS A 34 -9.30 33.07 -3.25
CA LYS A 34 -8.50 31.84 -3.27
C LYS A 34 -7.95 31.55 -4.67
N ILE A 35 -8.77 31.70 -5.70
CA ILE A 35 -8.34 31.56 -7.11
C ILE A 35 -7.31 32.62 -7.47
N LEU A 36 -7.53 33.88 -7.06
CA LEU A 36 -6.62 34.98 -7.35
C LEU A 36 -5.26 34.79 -6.64
N TYR A 37 -5.28 34.28 -5.41
CA TYR A 37 -4.08 33.87 -4.68
C TYR A 37 -3.30 32.76 -5.42
N TYR A 38 -4.00 31.72 -5.92
CA TYR A 38 -3.37 30.67 -6.73
C TYR A 38 -2.80 31.20 -8.05
N MET A 39 -3.42 32.20 -8.67
CA MET A 39 -2.93 32.80 -9.91
C MET A 39 -1.68 33.69 -9.69
N THR A 40 -1.49 34.21 -8.48
CA THR A 40 -0.32 35.05 -8.13
C THR A 40 0.87 34.26 -7.56
N MET A 41 0.70 32.98 -7.27
CA MET A 41 1.77 32.12 -6.74
C MET A 41 2.73 31.65 -7.84
N SER A 42 3.98 31.34 -7.46
CA SER A 42 4.92 30.65 -8.36
C SER A 42 4.38 29.27 -8.74
N PRO A 43 4.55 28.79 -9.98
CA PRO A 43 4.14 27.44 -10.39
C PRO A 43 4.71 26.32 -9.49
N SER A 44 5.93 26.50 -8.97
CA SER A 44 6.57 25.58 -8.02
C SER A 44 5.79 25.46 -6.72
N ASP A 45 5.28 26.58 -6.22
CA ASP A 45 4.63 26.66 -4.92
C ASP A 45 3.21 26.11 -5.03
N ILE A 46 2.54 26.36 -6.16
CA ILE A 46 1.26 25.71 -6.49
C ILE A 46 1.44 24.20 -6.52
N GLN A 47 2.48 23.70 -7.19
CA GLN A 47 2.77 22.28 -7.26
C GLN A 47 3.01 21.70 -5.86
N LEU A 48 3.80 22.36 -5.02
CA LEU A 48 4.07 21.92 -3.65
C LEU A 48 2.81 21.90 -2.79
N VAL A 49 2.01 22.97 -2.82
CA VAL A 49 0.75 23.07 -2.07
C VAL A 49 -0.24 22.00 -2.53
N VAL A 50 -0.33 21.74 -3.83
CA VAL A 50 -1.20 20.67 -4.37
C VAL A 50 -0.71 19.30 -3.90
N TYR A 51 0.60 19.03 -3.93
CA TYR A 51 1.14 17.76 -3.43
C TYR A 51 0.91 17.58 -1.93
N GLU A 52 1.15 18.61 -1.12
CA GLU A 52 0.91 18.57 0.32
C GLU A 52 -0.58 18.35 0.62
N GLN A 53 -1.47 19.01 -0.11
CA GLN A 53 -2.92 18.80 0.02
C GLN A 53 -3.34 17.38 -0.39
N ILE A 54 -2.72 16.82 -1.44
CA ILE A 54 -2.99 15.45 -1.87
C ILE A 54 -2.46 14.46 -0.83
N GLU A 55 -1.26 14.67 -0.30
CA GLU A 55 -0.61 13.75 0.64
C GLU A 55 -1.21 13.81 2.06
N SER A 56 -1.69 14.98 2.48
CA SER A 56 -2.38 15.15 3.77
C SER A 56 -3.75 14.46 3.82
N ILE A 57 -4.35 14.14 2.67
CA ILE A 57 -5.60 13.39 2.62
C ILE A 57 -5.33 11.91 2.93
N ASN A 58 -6.01 11.40 3.95
CA ASN A 58 -6.07 9.96 4.18
C ASN A 58 -6.95 9.27 3.12
N TRP A 59 -6.34 8.91 1.99
CA TRP A 59 -7.01 8.26 0.87
C TRP A 59 -7.67 6.93 1.23
N ASP A 60 -7.11 6.19 2.18
CA ASP A 60 -7.65 4.89 2.61
C ASP A 60 -8.99 5.00 3.34
N ALA A 61 -9.20 6.10 4.08
CA ALA A 61 -10.50 6.38 4.69
C ALA A 61 -11.57 6.70 3.63
N LYS A 62 -11.17 7.33 2.52
CA LYS A 62 -12.05 7.73 1.41
C LYS A 62 -12.21 6.67 0.32
N ALA A 63 -11.73 5.45 0.55
CA ALA A 63 -11.77 4.38 -0.44
C ALA A 63 -13.20 4.01 -0.87
N VAL A 64 -14.14 3.92 0.07
CA VAL A 64 -15.53 3.56 -0.23
C VAL A 64 -16.32 4.74 -0.79
N GLU A 65 -16.10 5.93 -0.24
CA GLU A 65 -16.86 7.14 -0.61
C GLU A 65 -16.42 7.76 -1.93
N ILE A 66 -15.13 7.66 -2.28
CA ILE A 66 -14.58 8.30 -3.48
C ILE A 66 -14.09 7.26 -4.49
N ALA A 67 -13.22 6.33 -4.09
CA ALA A 67 -12.57 5.43 -5.06
C ALA A 67 -13.56 4.52 -5.78
N LYS A 68 -14.53 3.97 -5.04
CA LYS A 68 -15.59 3.11 -5.59
C LYS A 68 -16.47 3.84 -6.61
N PRO A 69 -17.15 4.97 -6.30
CA PRO A 69 -17.96 5.66 -7.30
C PRO A 69 -17.11 6.23 -8.44
N LEU A 70 -15.87 6.64 -8.19
CA LEU A 70 -14.96 7.09 -9.24
C LEU A 70 -14.63 5.94 -10.22
N GLY A 71 -14.27 4.76 -9.72
CA GLY A 71 -13.98 3.59 -10.55
C GLY A 71 -15.21 3.12 -11.34
N MET A 72 -16.38 3.08 -10.69
CA MET A 72 -17.66 2.73 -11.34
C MET A 72 -18.06 3.75 -12.40
N SER A 73 -17.94 5.05 -12.10
CA SER A 73 -18.28 6.10 -13.07
C SER A 73 -17.34 6.09 -14.27
N ALA A 74 -16.05 5.83 -14.08
CA ALA A 74 -15.09 5.71 -15.17
C ALA A 74 -15.38 4.50 -16.09
N THR A 75 -15.73 3.35 -15.53
CA THR A 75 -16.15 2.17 -16.33
C THR A 75 -17.49 2.40 -17.03
N LEU A 76 -18.47 2.98 -16.35
CA LEU A 76 -19.76 3.33 -16.94
C LEU A 76 -19.61 4.37 -18.06
N LEU A 77 -18.73 5.36 -17.87
CA LEU A 77 -18.40 6.35 -18.89
C LEU A 77 -17.76 5.68 -20.11
N PHE A 78 -16.81 4.77 -19.89
CA PHE A 78 -16.19 4.00 -20.98
C PHE A 78 -17.25 3.19 -21.75
N TYR A 79 -18.11 2.48 -21.02
CA TYR A 79 -19.21 1.71 -21.60
C TYR A 79 -20.18 2.60 -22.39
N ALA A 80 -20.60 3.74 -21.83
CA ALA A 80 -21.53 4.66 -22.48
C ALA A 80 -20.95 5.28 -23.74
N LEU A 81 -19.66 5.67 -23.72
CA LEU A 81 -18.96 6.19 -24.89
C LEU A 81 -18.87 5.14 -26.00
N ARG A 82 -18.54 3.89 -25.67
CA ARG A 82 -18.53 2.78 -26.64
C ARG A 82 -19.93 2.46 -27.17
N LEU A 83 -20.93 2.40 -26.29
CA LEU A 83 -22.32 2.17 -26.69
C LEU A 83 -22.79 3.26 -27.67
N LEU A 84 -22.46 4.53 -27.40
CA LEU A 84 -22.78 5.66 -28.27
C LEU A 84 -22.02 5.56 -29.60
N GLN A 85 -20.75 5.18 -29.58
CA GLN A 85 -19.96 5.00 -30.78
C GLN A 85 -20.51 3.90 -31.69
N ASP A 86 -20.83 2.73 -31.12
CA ASP A 86 -21.24 1.55 -31.88
C ASP A 86 -22.69 1.63 -32.35
N ASN A 87 -23.60 2.21 -31.55
CA ASN A 87 -25.04 2.22 -31.86
C ASN A 87 -25.51 3.51 -32.52
N ILE A 88 -24.83 4.65 -32.30
CA ILE A 88 -25.26 5.96 -32.82
C ILE A 88 -24.30 6.48 -33.87
N VAL A 89 -23.00 6.50 -33.61
CA VAL A 89 -22.04 7.19 -34.49
C VAL A 89 -21.69 6.36 -35.72
N LYS A 90 -21.21 5.13 -35.54
CA LYS A 90 -20.81 4.24 -36.65
C LYS A 90 -21.95 4.00 -37.65
N PRO A 91 -23.17 3.61 -37.24
CA PRO A 91 -24.23 3.29 -38.20
C PRO A 91 -24.68 4.50 -39.03
N ASN A 92 -24.75 5.69 -38.40
CA ASN A 92 -25.11 6.92 -39.09
C ASN A 92 -23.99 7.41 -40.02
N TYR A 93 -22.72 7.27 -39.59
CA TYR A 93 -21.56 7.56 -40.42
C TYR A 93 -21.52 6.67 -41.68
N TYR A 94 -21.72 5.36 -41.54
CA TYR A 94 -21.71 4.44 -42.67
C TYR A 94 -22.91 4.63 -43.61
N LYS A 95 -24.10 4.91 -43.07
CA LYS A 95 -25.30 5.20 -43.87
C LYS A 95 -25.09 6.44 -44.75
N GLU A 96 -24.51 7.49 -44.17
CA GLU A 96 -24.22 8.73 -44.88
C GLU A 96 -23.11 8.55 -45.92
N HIS A 97 -22.03 7.83 -45.57
CA HIS A 97 -20.92 7.56 -46.48
C HIS A 97 -21.32 6.69 -47.68
N ARG A 98 -22.21 5.71 -47.49
CA ARG A 98 -22.75 4.87 -48.58
C ARG A 98 -23.61 5.68 -49.54
N ASN A 99 -24.43 6.60 -49.02
CA ASN A 99 -25.27 7.47 -49.85
C ASN A 99 -24.44 8.46 -50.66
N GLN A 100 -23.39 9.03 -50.07
CA GLN A 100 -22.50 9.99 -50.74
C GLN A 100 -21.66 9.34 -51.85
N ASN A 101 -21.23 8.08 -51.71
CA ASN A 101 -20.42 7.42 -52.73
C ASN A 101 -21.22 6.77 -53.88
N ALA A 102 -22.52 6.55 -53.72
CA ALA A 102 -23.33 5.86 -54.73
C ALA A 102 -23.58 6.72 -55.98
N PHE A 103 -23.63 8.05 -55.86
CA PHE A 103 -23.84 8.99 -56.98
C PHE A 103 -23.23 10.38 -56.69
N ASP A 104 -21.92 10.46 -56.51
CA ASP A 104 -21.24 11.75 -56.35
C ASP A 104 -20.94 12.40 -57.71
N LEU A 105 -21.86 13.24 -58.17
CA LEU A 105 -21.71 14.06 -59.37
C LEU A 105 -20.50 15.02 -59.28
N SER A 106 -19.96 15.28 -58.09
CA SER A 106 -18.83 16.19 -57.88
C SER A 106 -17.46 15.57 -58.20
N LYS A 107 -17.35 14.23 -58.24
CA LYS A 107 -16.10 13.50 -58.53
C LYS A 107 -15.87 13.26 -60.03
N SER A 108 -16.92 13.35 -60.85
CA SER A 108 -16.82 13.13 -62.30
C SER A 108 -16.59 14.46 -63.03
N GLN A 109 -15.48 14.55 -63.75
CA GLN A 109 -15.10 15.74 -64.50
C GLN A 109 -16.03 15.99 -65.70
N THR A 110 -16.56 14.93 -66.31
CA THR A 110 -17.48 15.00 -67.47
C THR A 110 -18.89 15.47 -67.10
N LEU A 111 -19.36 15.17 -65.90
CA LEU A 111 -20.70 15.58 -65.43
C LEU A 111 -20.71 17.04 -64.93
N ARG A 112 -19.55 17.58 -64.54
CA ARG A 112 -19.37 19.00 -64.19
C ARG A 112 -19.49 19.95 -65.38
N GLU A 113 -19.25 19.47 -66.59
CA GLU A 113 -19.38 20.27 -67.82
C GLU A 113 -20.85 20.55 -68.20
N MET A 114 -21.81 19.90 -67.54
CA MET A 114 -23.24 20.04 -67.83
C MET A 114 -23.90 21.13 -66.97
N PRO A 115 -24.26 22.31 -67.54
CA PRO A 115 -24.69 23.49 -66.78
C PRO A 115 -26.06 23.32 -66.08
N TYR A 116 -26.87 22.33 -66.48
CA TYR A 116 -28.17 22.07 -65.87
C TYR A 116 -28.08 21.24 -64.57
N LEU A 117 -26.98 20.51 -64.36
CA LEU A 117 -26.77 19.71 -63.14
C LEU A 117 -26.27 20.56 -61.96
N ASP A 118 -25.68 21.71 -62.24
CA ASP A 118 -25.09 22.59 -61.23
C ASP A 118 -26.13 23.14 -60.24
N ARG A 119 -27.38 23.31 -60.70
CA ARG A 119 -28.52 23.73 -59.89
C ARG A 119 -28.97 22.70 -58.84
N TYR A 120 -28.64 21.43 -59.05
CA TYR A 120 -28.98 20.33 -58.13
C TYR A 120 -27.85 19.99 -57.15
N LEU A 121 -26.62 20.41 -57.44
CA LEU A 121 -25.44 20.19 -56.59
C LEU A 121 -25.43 21.08 -55.33
N THR A 122 -25.99 22.30 -55.39
CA THR A 122 -25.67 23.32 -54.38
C THR A 122 -26.44 23.22 -53.06
N SER A 123 -27.67 22.68 -53.05
CA SER A 123 -28.55 22.77 -51.87
C SER A 123 -28.46 21.56 -50.91
N LYS A 124 -28.47 20.32 -51.41
CA LYS A 124 -28.44 19.10 -50.56
C LYS A 124 -27.04 18.75 -50.06
N ILE A 125 -26.01 18.92 -50.89
CA ILE A 125 -24.62 18.55 -50.57
C ILE A 125 -24.07 19.33 -49.37
N SER A 126 -24.53 20.58 -49.18
CA SER A 126 -24.03 21.42 -48.08
C SER A 126 -24.50 20.98 -46.69
N VAL A 127 -25.71 20.41 -46.57
CA VAL A 127 -26.27 19.95 -45.29
C VAL A 127 -25.72 18.57 -44.92
N GLU A 128 -25.67 17.65 -45.89
CA GLU A 128 -25.10 16.30 -45.74
C GLU A 128 -23.60 16.36 -45.39
N ARG A 129 -22.84 17.27 -46.02
CA ARG A 129 -21.43 17.52 -45.68
C ARG A 129 -21.25 18.06 -44.25
N LYS A 130 -22.15 18.93 -43.78
CA LYS A 130 -22.11 19.46 -42.40
C LYS A 130 -22.44 18.38 -41.36
N GLN A 131 -23.44 17.53 -41.63
CA GLN A 131 -23.80 16.42 -40.76
C GLN A 131 -22.68 15.38 -40.67
N TYR A 132 -22.08 15.04 -41.82
CA TYR A 132 -20.91 14.16 -41.88
C TYR A 132 -19.72 14.72 -41.08
N ALA A 133 -19.39 15.99 -41.27
CA ALA A 133 -18.31 16.65 -40.52
C ALA A 133 -18.57 16.63 -39.00
N TRP A 134 -19.83 16.78 -38.59
CA TRP A 134 -20.23 16.72 -37.18
C TRP A 134 -20.06 15.31 -36.60
N PHE A 135 -20.53 14.26 -37.27
CA PHE A 135 -20.33 12.87 -36.82
C PHE A 135 -18.85 12.46 -36.79
N SER A 136 -18.04 12.90 -37.76
CA SER A 136 -16.59 12.66 -37.77
C SER A 136 -15.88 13.36 -36.61
N THR A 137 -16.28 14.60 -36.30
CA THR A 137 -15.74 15.33 -35.14
C THR A 137 -16.09 14.63 -33.83
N ILE A 138 -17.34 14.15 -33.70
CA ILE A 138 -17.80 13.40 -32.52
C ILE A 138 -17.04 12.08 -32.38
N ASP A 139 -16.87 11.32 -33.46
CA ASP A 139 -16.11 10.06 -33.42
C ASP A 139 -14.66 10.31 -32.96
N THR A 140 -14.02 11.35 -33.50
CA THR A 140 -12.66 11.75 -33.11
C THR A 140 -12.58 12.11 -31.63
N PHE A 141 -13.56 12.88 -31.13
CA PHE A 141 -13.65 13.24 -29.71
C PHE A 141 -13.84 12.01 -28.82
N ILE A 142 -14.75 11.10 -29.18
CA ILE A 142 -14.98 9.85 -28.44
C ILE A 142 -13.72 8.99 -28.42
N ASN A 143 -13.06 8.81 -29.57
CA ASN A 143 -11.81 8.05 -29.65
C ASN A 143 -10.71 8.67 -28.77
N CYS A 144 -10.59 10.00 -28.74
CA CYS A 144 -9.66 10.70 -27.85
C CYS A 144 -10.00 10.45 -26.37
N ALA A 145 -11.28 10.56 -25.99
CA ALA A 145 -11.72 10.30 -24.62
C ALA A 145 -11.47 8.83 -24.19
N LEU A 146 -11.78 7.86 -25.06
CA LEU A 146 -11.52 6.44 -24.82
C LEU A 146 -10.01 6.17 -24.67
N PHE A 147 -9.18 6.78 -25.50
CA PHE A 147 -7.72 6.66 -25.40
C PHE A 147 -7.19 7.19 -24.07
N VAL A 148 -7.67 8.34 -23.60
CA VAL A 148 -7.31 8.89 -22.29
C VAL A 148 -7.73 7.96 -21.16
N LEU A 149 -8.94 7.40 -21.21
CA LEU A 149 -9.42 6.45 -20.20
C LEU A 149 -8.56 5.19 -20.16
N ILE A 150 -8.13 4.66 -21.31
CA ILE A 150 -7.22 3.52 -21.40
C ILE A 150 -5.85 3.86 -20.78
N LEU A 151 -5.29 5.04 -21.05
CA LEU A 151 -4.02 5.45 -20.44
C LEU A 151 -4.13 5.54 -18.91
N ILE A 152 -5.25 6.07 -18.41
CA ILE A 152 -5.53 6.13 -16.96
C ILE A 152 -5.63 4.70 -16.39
N ASP A 153 -6.30 3.79 -17.07
CA ASP A 153 -6.45 2.39 -16.65
C ASP A 153 -5.11 1.65 -16.61
N ILE A 154 -4.31 1.78 -17.67
CA ILE A 154 -2.96 1.21 -17.72
C ILE A 154 -2.12 1.73 -16.57
N LYS A 155 -2.19 3.04 -16.27
CA LYS A 155 -1.44 3.64 -15.16
C LYS A 155 -1.90 3.09 -13.80
N ILE A 156 -3.21 3.00 -13.56
CA ILE A 156 -3.76 2.46 -12.31
C ILE A 156 -3.37 0.98 -12.16
N SER A 157 -3.54 0.19 -13.21
CA SER A 157 -3.20 -1.23 -13.26
C SER A 157 -1.71 -1.46 -13.03
N TYR A 158 -0.84 -0.69 -13.68
CA TYR A 158 0.61 -0.75 -13.47
C TYR A 158 0.99 -0.41 -12.02
N THR A 159 0.43 0.67 -11.49
CA THR A 159 0.68 1.11 -10.10
C THR A 159 0.24 0.04 -9.11
N TYR A 160 -0.95 -0.53 -9.30
CA TYR A 160 -1.51 -1.54 -8.41
C TYR A 160 -0.76 -2.88 -8.46
N LEU A 161 -0.45 -3.35 -9.68
CA LEU A 161 0.17 -4.65 -9.87
C LEU A 161 1.66 -4.65 -9.56
N TYR A 162 2.41 -3.59 -9.86
CA TYR A 162 3.88 -3.64 -9.77
C TYR A 162 4.46 -2.76 -8.65
N GLN A 163 3.83 -1.64 -8.32
CA GLN A 163 4.42 -0.67 -7.39
C GLN A 163 4.11 -0.95 -5.91
N GLN A 164 3.15 -1.83 -5.61
CA GLN A 164 2.65 -2.06 -4.25
C GLN A 164 3.29 -3.27 -3.54
N PHE A 165 4.44 -3.76 -4.02
CA PHE A 165 5.19 -4.82 -3.34
C PHE A 165 6.24 -4.25 -2.39
N LYS A 166 6.28 -4.79 -1.17
CA LYS A 166 7.33 -4.51 -0.19
C LYS A 166 8.07 -5.81 0.12
N THR A 167 9.38 -5.82 -0.05
CA THR A 167 10.21 -6.95 0.34
C THR A 167 10.65 -6.79 1.79
N TYR A 168 10.39 -7.81 2.59
CA TYR A 168 10.86 -7.94 3.96
C TYR A 168 11.92 -9.03 4.02
N SER A 169 13.00 -8.79 4.74
CA SER A 169 14.03 -9.79 5.03
C SER A 169 13.86 -10.26 6.46
N ILE A 170 13.63 -11.56 6.63
CA ILE A 170 13.48 -12.22 7.93
C ILE A 170 14.78 -12.96 8.21
N PHE A 171 15.42 -12.55 9.30
CA PHE A 171 16.67 -13.13 9.78
C PHE A 171 16.40 -13.93 11.05
N ASN A 172 17.14 -15.03 11.24
CA ASN A 172 17.17 -15.79 12.49
C ASN A 172 15.81 -16.34 13.00
N SER A 173 14.76 -16.35 12.18
CA SER A 173 13.47 -17.00 12.46
C SER A 173 13.10 -17.89 11.28
N GLU A 174 12.72 -19.14 11.58
CA GLU A 174 12.12 -20.04 10.63
C GLU A 174 10.60 -19.79 10.64
N PRO A 175 10.00 -19.33 9.53
CA PRO A 175 8.59 -19.02 9.50
C PRO A 175 7.77 -20.30 9.68
N SER A 176 6.88 -20.30 10.67
CA SER A 176 6.01 -21.44 11.01
C SER A 176 4.96 -21.75 9.93
N LYS A 177 4.66 -20.77 9.07
CA LYS A 177 3.67 -20.88 7.99
C LYS A 177 4.35 -20.73 6.63
N SER A 178 3.96 -21.59 5.70
CA SER A 178 4.36 -21.48 4.31
C SER A 178 3.47 -20.46 3.58
N SER A 179 4.09 -19.55 2.84
CA SER A 179 3.42 -18.60 1.94
C SER A 179 4.06 -18.71 0.55
N PRO A 180 3.29 -18.61 -0.55
CA PRO A 180 3.84 -18.58 -1.91
C PRO A 180 4.80 -17.40 -2.16
N ASN A 181 4.73 -16.35 -1.32
CA ASN A 181 5.58 -15.16 -1.44
C ASN A 181 6.88 -15.26 -0.64
N LEU A 182 7.11 -16.37 0.05
CA LEU A 182 8.26 -16.62 0.89
C LEU A 182 9.35 -17.37 0.10
N THR A 183 10.55 -16.79 0.03
CA THR A 183 11.70 -17.38 -0.64
C THR A 183 12.89 -17.50 0.30
N LYS A 184 13.48 -18.70 0.38
CA LYS A 184 14.72 -18.95 1.13
C LYS A 184 15.90 -18.49 0.27
N CYS A 185 16.78 -17.66 0.83
CA CYS A 185 17.95 -17.11 0.16
C CYS A 185 19.23 -17.42 0.96
N SER A 186 20.35 -17.62 0.26
CA SER A 186 21.67 -17.77 0.89
C SER A 186 22.16 -16.41 1.41
N LEU A 187 22.85 -16.36 2.56
CA LEU A 187 23.38 -15.09 3.09
C LEU A 187 24.36 -14.41 2.12
N ASP A 188 25.06 -15.17 1.28
CA ASP A 188 26.01 -14.64 0.30
C ASP A 188 25.32 -13.78 -0.77
N ASP A 189 24.05 -14.06 -1.04
CA ASP A 189 23.22 -13.27 -1.94
C ASP A 189 22.85 -11.90 -1.38
N LEU A 190 22.99 -11.64 -0.07
CA LEU A 190 22.68 -10.32 0.50
C LEU A 190 23.58 -9.23 -0.11
N SER A 191 24.84 -9.57 -0.38
CA SER A 191 25.84 -8.68 -1.01
C SER A 191 25.51 -8.37 -2.49
N LYS A 192 24.99 -9.36 -3.21
CA LYS A 192 24.63 -9.26 -4.64
C LYS A 192 23.20 -8.71 -4.86
N SER A 193 22.28 -8.99 -3.94
CA SER A 193 20.88 -8.58 -3.97
C SER A 193 20.72 -7.06 -3.91
N TYR A 194 21.56 -6.37 -3.13
CA TYR A 194 21.56 -4.90 -3.07
C TYR A 194 21.77 -4.26 -4.45
N TYR A 195 22.71 -4.79 -5.26
CA TYR A 195 22.93 -4.35 -6.64
C TYR A 195 21.78 -4.75 -7.59
N LYS A 196 21.17 -5.92 -7.39
CA LYS A 196 20.01 -6.40 -8.16
C LYS A 196 18.74 -5.57 -7.88
N TYR A 197 18.58 -5.03 -6.67
CA TYR A 197 17.45 -4.18 -6.29
C TYR A 197 17.55 -2.77 -6.86
N ILE A 198 18.77 -2.21 -6.94
CA ILE A 198 19.04 -0.92 -7.59
C ILE A 198 18.85 -1.02 -9.11
N SER A 199 19.34 -2.11 -9.73
CA SER A 199 19.22 -2.29 -11.18
C SER A 199 17.78 -2.58 -11.64
N ARG A 200 16.92 -3.16 -10.80
CA ARG A 200 15.49 -3.44 -11.07
C ARG A 200 14.58 -2.20 -11.12
N LYS A 201 15.06 -1.00 -10.78
CA LYS A 201 14.27 0.23 -10.91
C LYS A 201 14.05 0.67 -12.37
N ASN A 202 14.76 0.07 -13.33
CA ASN A 202 14.61 0.42 -14.74
C ASN A 202 13.82 -0.68 -15.48
N ILE A 203 12.70 -0.33 -16.12
CA ILE A 203 11.81 -1.28 -16.80
C ILE A 203 12.56 -2.06 -17.90
N TRP A 204 13.54 -1.41 -18.54
CA TRP A 204 14.38 -2.01 -19.57
C TRP A 204 15.35 -3.08 -19.04
N SER A 205 15.86 -2.94 -17.81
CA SER A 205 16.71 -3.98 -17.21
C SER A 205 15.89 -5.20 -16.80
N MET A 206 14.64 -5.00 -16.37
CA MET A 206 13.70 -6.08 -16.03
C MET A 206 13.26 -6.86 -17.26
N LEU A 207 12.96 -6.17 -18.38
CA LEU A 207 12.64 -6.79 -19.66
C LEU A 207 13.84 -7.55 -20.22
N LYS A 208 15.04 -6.96 -20.14
CA LYS A 208 16.29 -7.63 -20.52
C LYS A 208 16.53 -8.88 -19.69
N TYR A 209 16.31 -8.84 -18.38
CA TYR A 209 16.41 -10.01 -17.50
C TYR A 209 15.43 -11.11 -17.91
N PHE A 210 14.17 -10.74 -18.18
CA PHE A 210 13.12 -11.71 -18.54
C PHE A 210 13.34 -12.37 -19.91
N ILE A 211 13.92 -11.62 -20.87
CA ILE A 211 14.18 -12.09 -22.23
C ILE A 211 15.52 -12.84 -22.32
N PHE A 212 16.56 -12.39 -21.62
CA PHE A 212 17.93 -12.93 -21.75
C PHE A 212 18.34 -13.91 -20.64
N GLU A 213 17.63 -13.98 -19.51
CA GLU A 213 17.99 -14.84 -18.38
C GLU A 213 17.06 -16.06 -18.25
N LYS A 214 16.59 -16.59 -19.39
CA LYS A 214 15.86 -17.88 -19.44
C LYS A 214 16.79 -19.08 -19.67
N THR A 215 18.10 -18.88 -19.67
CA THR A 215 19.12 -19.91 -19.89
C THR A 215 20.19 -19.80 -18.82
N ASN A 216 19.80 -20.08 -17.58
CA ASN A 216 20.65 -20.72 -16.56
C ASN A 216 19.71 -21.13 -15.42
N GLY A 217 18.88 -22.13 -15.72
CA GLY A 217 18.23 -22.96 -14.71
C GLY A 217 19.26 -23.85 -14.03
N GLU A 218 20.31 -23.26 -13.47
CA GLU A 218 21.06 -23.88 -12.39
C GLU A 218 20.46 -23.28 -11.12
N MET A 219 19.46 -23.98 -10.60
CA MET A 219 19.41 -24.16 -9.15
C MET A 219 20.76 -24.76 -8.77
N LEU A 220 21.75 -23.89 -8.61
CA LEU A 220 22.97 -24.21 -7.90
C LEU A 220 22.48 -24.55 -6.50
N ASP A 221 22.32 -25.84 -6.28
CA ASP A 221 22.62 -26.52 -5.03
C ASP A 221 24.04 -26.11 -4.62
N HIS A 222 24.22 -24.83 -4.28
CA HIS A 222 25.34 -24.38 -3.50
C HIS A 222 25.12 -24.99 -2.13
N GLU A 223 25.72 -26.16 -1.96
CA GLU A 223 26.09 -26.78 -0.70
C GLU A 223 26.29 -25.71 0.37
N LEU A 224 25.33 -25.66 1.29
CA LEU A 224 25.51 -25.45 2.72
C LEU A 224 26.58 -24.42 3.10
N SER A 225 26.31 -23.16 2.78
CA SER A 225 26.57 -22.14 3.81
C SER A 225 25.45 -22.32 4.83
N ASP A 226 25.79 -22.71 6.07
CA ASP A 226 24.86 -22.93 7.20
C ASP A 226 24.01 -21.69 7.57
N LYS A 227 24.15 -20.59 6.82
CA LYS A 227 23.54 -19.29 7.07
C LYS A 227 22.63 -18.94 5.90
N TYR A 228 21.32 -19.02 6.15
CA TYR A 228 20.28 -18.62 5.21
C TYR A 228 19.38 -17.54 5.83
N PHE A 229 18.70 -16.78 4.98
CA PHE A 229 17.66 -15.84 5.39
C PHE A 229 16.43 -16.00 4.51
N TYR A 230 15.27 -15.60 5.03
CA TYR A 230 14.04 -15.64 4.26
C TYR A 230 13.73 -14.24 3.72
N THR A 231 13.30 -14.17 2.47
CA THR A 231 12.75 -12.96 1.87
C THR A 231 11.26 -13.17 1.64
N LEU A 232 10.46 -12.19 2.07
CA LEU A 232 9.02 -12.19 1.90
C LEU A 232 8.62 -10.98 1.06
N ASN A 233 8.10 -11.25 -0.14
CA ASN A 233 7.58 -10.20 -1.03
C ASN A 233 6.10 -9.95 -0.71
N LYS A 234 5.84 -9.11 0.29
CA LYS A 234 4.49 -8.79 0.71
C LYS A 234 3.81 -7.85 -0.29
N TRP A 235 2.64 -8.27 -0.77
CA TRP A 235 1.74 -7.39 -1.49
C TRP A 235 1.00 -6.47 -0.52
N ASN A 236 1.17 -5.15 -0.67
CA ASN A 236 0.60 -4.17 0.24
C ASN A 236 -0.04 -2.97 -0.48
N PRO A 237 -1.11 -3.20 -1.26
CA PRO A 237 -1.85 -2.10 -1.87
C PRO A 237 -2.61 -1.30 -0.82
N THR A 238 -2.76 0.00 -1.06
CA THR A 238 -3.69 0.88 -0.34
C THR A 238 -5.14 0.45 -0.61
N LYS A 239 -6.04 0.67 0.36
CA LYS A 239 -7.47 0.39 0.22
C LYS A 239 -8.06 1.20 -0.93
N PHE A 240 -7.65 2.45 -1.07
CA PHE A 240 -8.09 3.32 -2.16
C PHE A 240 -7.78 2.73 -3.54
N MET A 241 -6.51 2.39 -3.81
CA MET A 241 -6.10 1.80 -5.10
C MET A 241 -6.77 0.45 -5.37
N THR A 242 -7.01 -0.35 -4.33
CA THR A 242 -7.69 -1.64 -4.47
C THR A 242 -9.12 -1.46 -4.95
N GLN A 243 -9.88 -0.58 -4.30
CA GLN A 243 -11.26 -0.29 -4.71
C GLN A 243 -11.29 0.31 -6.12
N LEU A 244 -10.39 1.25 -6.41
CA LEU A 244 -10.31 1.86 -7.73
C LEU A 244 -10.02 0.83 -8.82
N PHE A 245 -9.06 -0.07 -8.63
CA PHE A 245 -8.69 -1.13 -9.59
C PHE A 245 -9.81 -2.18 -9.77
N VAL A 246 -10.52 -2.54 -8.69
CA VAL A 246 -11.62 -3.51 -8.79
C VAL A 246 -12.78 -2.96 -9.63
N PHE A 247 -13.16 -1.70 -9.41
CA PHE A 247 -14.26 -1.09 -10.15
C PHE A 247 -13.85 -0.55 -11.51
N PHE A 248 -12.62 -0.07 -11.67
CA PHE A 248 -12.02 0.30 -12.95
C PHE A 248 -11.13 -0.84 -13.45
N ASN A 249 -11.78 -1.91 -13.89
CA ASN A 249 -11.13 -3.17 -14.20
C ASN A 249 -10.52 -3.17 -15.63
N PRO A 250 -9.22 -3.43 -15.79
CA PRO A 250 -8.55 -3.44 -17.10
C PRO A 250 -9.07 -4.52 -18.04
N THR A 251 -9.50 -5.67 -17.52
CA THR A 251 -10.06 -6.76 -18.33
C THR A 251 -11.37 -6.35 -18.99
N ILE A 252 -12.20 -5.58 -18.27
CA ILE A 252 -13.47 -5.05 -18.80
C ILE A 252 -13.19 -4.06 -19.92
N ILE A 253 -12.23 -3.15 -19.70
CA ILE A 253 -11.85 -2.15 -20.69
C ILE A 253 -11.27 -2.80 -21.95
N GLY A 254 -10.39 -3.80 -21.79
CA GLY A 254 -9.87 -4.58 -22.90
C GLY A 254 -10.96 -5.32 -23.67
N PHE A 255 -11.92 -5.93 -22.98
CA PHE A 255 -13.07 -6.59 -23.60
C PHE A 255 -13.94 -5.61 -24.40
N LEU A 256 -14.33 -4.48 -23.79
CA LEU A 256 -15.13 -3.42 -24.42
C LEU A 256 -14.37 -2.68 -25.53
N TRP A 257 -13.04 -2.75 -25.54
CA TRP A 257 -12.24 -2.20 -26.62
C TRP A 257 -12.33 -3.05 -27.89
N ILE A 258 -12.32 -4.37 -27.74
CA ILE A 258 -12.26 -5.33 -28.86
C ILE A 258 -13.66 -5.71 -29.37
N SER A 259 -14.64 -5.81 -28.48
CA SER A 259 -15.99 -6.27 -28.80
C SER A 259 -16.95 -5.12 -29.10
N ASP A 260 -17.91 -5.35 -30.01
CA ASP A 260 -19.01 -4.42 -30.26
C ASP A 260 -19.93 -4.37 -29.04
N VAL A 261 -20.24 -3.15 -28.59
CA VAL A 261 -20.93 -2.93 -27.32
C VAL A 261 -22.44 -2.84 -27.53
N SER A 262 -23.16 -3.71 -26.82
CA SER A 262 -24.62 -3.76 -26.76
C SER A 262 -25.12 -3.78 -25.31
N PHE A 263 -26.43 -3.66 -25.10
CA PHE A 263 -27.02 -3.78 -23.76
C PHE A 263 -26.72 -5.13 -23.09
N ILE A 264 -26.56 -6.21 -23.84
CA ILE A 264 -26.25 -7.54 -23.29
C ILE A 264 -24.85 -7.56 -22.67
N THR A 265 -23.90 -6.81 -23.25
CA THR A 265 -22.53 -6.74 -22.72
C THR A 265 -22.45 -6.13 -21.31
N PHE A 266 -23.49 -5.42 -20.86
CA PHE A 266 -23.58 -4.93 -19.48
C PHE A 266 -23.60 -6.08 -18.45
N LEU A 267 -24.25 -7.22 -18.75
CA LEU A 267 -24.22 -8.38 -17.86
C LEU A 267 -22.81 -8.98 -17.76
N VAL A 268 -22.06 -8.96 -18.86
CA VAL A 268 -20.66 -9.42 -18.88
C VAL A 268 -19.77 -8.50 -18.04
N VAL A 269 -20.02 -7.19 -18.06
CA VAL A 269 -19.34 -6.21 -17.19
C VAL A 269 -19.57 -6.53 -15.70
N LEU A 270 -20.82 -6.76 -15.29
CA LEU A 270 -21.16 -7.11 -13.90
C LEU A 270 -20.52 -8.44 -13.45
N LEU A 271 -20.50 -9.43 -14.33
CA LEU A 271 -19.90 -10.73 -14.06
C LEU A 271 -18.37 -10.59 -13.89
N ASN A 272 -17.72 -9.80 -14.74
CA ASN A 272 -16.28 -9.52 -14.61
C ASN A 272 -15.92 -8.79 -13.31
N TRP A 273 -16.76 -7.84 -12.84
CA TRP A 273 -16.56 -7.23 -11.52
C TRP A 273 -16.62 -8.24 -10.39
N SER A 274 -17.58 -9.18 -10.46
CA SER A 274 -17.71 -10.24 -9.46
C SER A 274 -16.49 -11.17 -9.44
N ILE A 275 -16.03 -11.61 -10.62
CA ILE A 275 -14.84 -12.47 -10.75
C ILE A 275 -13.59 -11.76 -10.23
N LEU A 276 -13.35 -10.51 -10.64
CA LEU A 276 -12.17 -9.79 -10.18
C LEU A 276 -12.20 -9.57 -8.67
N SER A 277 -13.36 -9.23 -8.11
CA SER A 277 -13.53 -9.08 -6.67
C SER A 277 -13.18 -10.37 -5.92
N PHE A 278 -13.62 -11.52 -6.44
CA PHE A 278 -13.27 -12.83 -5.88
C PHE A 278 -11.76 -13.11 -5.93
N VAL A 279 -11.09 -12.83 -7.05
CA VAL A 279 -9.63 -13.00 -7.18
C VAL A 279 -8.86 -12.10 -6.20
N ILE A 280 -9.33 -10.85 -6.02
CA ILE A 280 -8.72 -9.93 -5.05
C ILE A 280 -8.92 -10.39 -3.61
N LEU A 281 -10.07 -10.98 -3.28
CA LEU A 281 -10.30 -11.58 -1.95
C LEU A 281 -9.30 -12.72 -1.66
N GLN A 282 -9.08 -13.63 -2.61
CA GLN A 282 -8.07 -14.68 -2.46
C GLN A 282 -6.66 -14.12 -2.24
N ARG A 283 -6.29 -13.06 -2.98
CA ARG A 283 -5.01 -12.36 -2.78
C ARG A 283 -4.93 -11.70 -1.40
N TYR A 284 -6.05 -11.21 -0.87
CA TYR A 284 -6.12 -10.63 0.46
C TYR A 284 -5.92 -11.69 1.56
N GLU A 285 -6.43 -12.91 1.38
CA GLU A 285 -6.15 -14.02 2.30
C GLU A 285 -4.65 -14.34 2.38
N VAL A 286 -3.96 -14.42 1.23
CA VAL A 286 -2.50 -14.59 1.20
C VAL A 286 -1.79 -13.44 1.92
N LYS A 287 -2.26 -12.20 1.75
CA LYS A 287 -1.72 -11.04 2.47
C LYS A 287 -1.85 -11.18 3.99
N LEU A 288 -2.97 -11.71 4.49
CA LEU A 288 -3.15 -11.94 5.92
C LEU A 288 -2.19 -13.00 6.46
N VAL A 289 -1.92 -14.05 5.67
CA VAL A 289 -0.89 -15.05 6.01
C VAL A 289 0.48 -14.39 6.07
N ASP A 290 0.85 -13.58 5.07
CA ASP A 290 2.12 -12.83 5.03
C ASP A 290 2.26 -11.89 6.23
N GLU A 291 1.19 -11.20 6.63
CA GLU A 291 1.18 -10.35 7.83
C GLU A 291 1.40 -11.16 9.11
N SER A 292 0.81 -12.35 9.21
CA SER A 292 1.01 -13.22 10.37
C SER A 292 2.45 -13.77 10.44
N ILE A 293 3.10 -14.00 9.30
CA ILE A 293 4.51 -14.41 9.25
C ILE A 293 5.40 -13.27 9.73
N ILE A 294 5.15 -12.03 9.27
CA ILE A 294 5.92 -10.87 9.71
C ILE A 294 5.74 -10.63 11.21
N SER A 295 4.50 -10.67 11.71
CA SER A 295 4.26 -10.44 13.14
C SER A 295 4.93 -11.51 14.01
N SER A 296 4.82 -12.79 13.63
CA SER A 296 5.53 -13.89 14.31
C SER A 296 7.03 -13.67 14.30
N ALA A 297 7.62 -13.35 13.15
CA ALA A 297 9.04 -13.09 13.03
C ALA A 297 9.50 -11.89 13.89
N THR A 298 8.70 -10.82 13.96
CA THR A 298 9.02 -9.66 14.81
C THR A 298 8.97 -9.99 16.31
N ILE A 299 8.00 -10.82 16.73
CA ILE A 299 7.90 -11.25 18.13
C ILE A 299 9.09 -12.14 18.49
N ASP A 300 9.46 -13.08 17.61
CA ASP A 300 10.63 -13.94 17.81
C ASP A 300 11.92 -13.10 17.92
N ASP A 301 12.05 -12.09 17.07
CA ASP A 301 13.21 -11.20 17.08
C ASP A 301 13.30 -10.39 18.38
N ILE A 302 12.17 -9.86 18.87
CA ILE A 302 12.10 -9.16 20.16
C ILE A 302 12.45 -10.14 21.30
N GLN A 303 11.91 -11.35 21.25
CA GLN A 303 12.16 -12.36 22.28
C GLN A 303 13.64 -12.73 22.36
N LYS A 304 14.29 -12.94 21.21
CA LYS A 304 15.71 -13.30 21.14
C LYS A 304 16.65 -12.13 21.47
N LYS A 305 16.35 -10.92 20.98
CA LYS A 305 17.25 -9.76 21.10
C LYS A 305 17.06 -8.95 22.39
N VAL A 306 15.85 -8.95 22.97
CA VAL A 306 15.51 -8.08 24.10
C VAL A 306 15.12 -8.89 25.34
N ILE A 307 14.19 -9.82 25.20
CA ILE A 307 13.60 -10.51 26.36
C ILE A 307 14.58 -11.51 26.97
N GLN A 308 15.05 -12.50 26.18
CA GLN A 308 16.00 -13.51 26.64
C GLN A 308 17.27 -12.93 27.28
N PRO A 309 17.97 -11.94 26.68
CA PRO A 309 19.17 -11.39 27.31
C PRO A 309 18.87 -10.61 28.60
N ASN A 310 17.69 -10.00 28.75
CA ASN A 310 17.34 -9.31 29.99
C ASN A 310 16.90 -10.28 31.10
N VAL A 311 16.19 -11.36 30.75
CA VAL A 311 15.74 -12.37 31.71
C VAL A 311 16.90 -13.30 32.14
N ASN A 312 17.86 -13.56 31.25
CA ASN A 312 18.98 -14.47 31.52
C ASN A 312 20.20 -13.79 32.16
N LYS A 313 20.16 -12.48 32.40
CA LYS A 313 21.19 -11.79 33.18
C LYS A 313 21.12 -12.30 34.63
N ARG A 314 22.22 -12.87 35.10
CA ARG A 314 22.40 -13.22 36.51
C ARG A 314 22.75 -11.94 37.27
N PHE A 315 21.95 -11.63 38.27
CA PHE A 315 22.25 -10.55 39.20
C PHE A 315 22.76 -11.18 40.50
N GLN A 316 23.76 -10.54 41.09
CA GLN A 316 24.27 -10.91 42.39
C GLN A 316 24.06 -9.71 43.29
N ASN A 317 23.20 -9.86 44.30
CA ASN A 317 23.03 -8.82 45.30
C ASN A 317 24.27 -8.79 46.19
N VAL A 318 24.70 -7.59 46.55
CA VAL A 318 25.86 -7.35 47.39
C VAL A 318 25.41 -6.47 48.54
N MET A 319 25.56 -6.96 49.77
CA MET A 319 25.38 -6.17 50.97
C MET A 319 26.75 -5.63 51.39
N VAL A 320 26.88 -4.31 51.45
CA VAL A 320 28.09 -3.62 51.90
C VAL A 320 27.76 -2.91 53.20
N ASP A 321 28.47 -3.25 54.27
CA ASP A 321 28.40 -2.52 55.52
C ASP A 321 29.13 -1.17 55.37
N ALA A 322 28.43 -0.07 55.65
CA ALA A 322 28.94 1.29 55.54
C ALA A 322 29.34 1.90 56.90
N THR A 323 29.47 1.08 57.95
CA THR A 323 29.74 1.56 59.30
C THR A 323 31.24 1.83 59.52
N ASP A 324 31.62 3.10 59.75
CA ASP A 324 33.03 3.56 59.90
C ASP A 324 33.82 2.92 61.07
N TYR A 325 33.16 2.24 62.01
CA TYR A 325 33.77 1.79 63.27
C TYR A 325 34.12 0.29 63.32
N ARG A 326 33.87 -0.48 62.26
CA ARG A 326 34.20 -1.93 62.19
C ARG A 326 34.83 -2.31 60.85
N GLN A 327 35.45 -3.49 60.80
CA GLN A 327 36.06 -4.03 59.57
C GLN A 327 35.01 -4.04 58.43
N PRO A 328 35.37 -3.60 57.21
CA PRO A 328 34.43 -3.54 56.09
C PRO A 328 33.94 -4.96 55.77
N PHE A 329 32.62 -5.16 55.88
CA PHE A 329 31.97 -6.43 55.61
C PHE A 329 31.21 -6.35 54.28
N VAL A 330 31.51 -7.29 53.38
CA VAL A 330 30.81 -7.44 52.10
C VAL A 330 30.26 -8.86 52.03
N LYS A 331 28.93 -8.99 51.99
CA LYS A 331 28.24 -10.28 51.79
C LYS A 331 27.68 -10.34 50.39
N PHE A 332 28.16 -11.30 49.62
CA PHE A 332 27.61 -11.62 48.31
C PHE A 332 26.50 -12.66 48.48
N GLU A 333 25.29 -12.33 48.04
CA GLU A 333 24.22 -13.31 47.93
C GLU A 333 24.48 -14.25 46.74
N PRO A 334 23.92 -15.47 46.72
CA PRO A 334 24.03 -16.34 45.55
C PRO A 334 23.47 -15.65 44.30
N SER A 335 24.12 -15.84 43.14
CA SER A 335 23.65 -15.25 41.89
C SER A 335 22.32 -15.87 41.48
N ILE A 336 21.24 -15.09 41.47
CA ILE A 336 19.90 -15.57 41.13
C ILE A 336 19.55 -15.06 39.72
N LEU A 337 19.08 -15.97 38.86
CA LEU A 337 18.40 -15.60 37.61
C LEU A 337 17.15 -14.81 37.99
N HIS A 338 16.91 -13.67 37.32
CA HIS A 338 15.84 -12.68 37.56
C HIS A 338 14.47 -13.30 37.91
N ASN A 339 14.33 -13.81 39.13
CA ASN A 339 13.09 -14.23 39.76
C ASN A 339 12.78 -13.13 40.75
N PRO A 340 11.56 -12.56 40.74
CA PRO A 340 11.19 -11.57 41.74
C PRO A 340 11.24 -12.26 43.11
N ILE A 341 12.28 -11.94 43.88
CA ILE A 341 12.33 -12.21 45.31
C ILE A 341 11.43 -11.14 45.92
N PHE A 342 10.41 -11.56 46.65
CA PHE A 342 9.53 -10.64 47.34
C PHE A 342 10.11 -10.39 48.72
N GLU A 343 10.43 -9.14 49.00
CA GLU A 343 10.88 -8.71 50.31
C GLU A 343 9.66 -8.17 51.05
N THR A 344 9.28 -8.84 52.13
CA THR A 344 8.21 -8.41 53.03
C THR A 344 8.80 -8.15 54.40
N HIS A 345 8.22 -7.19 55.13
CA HIS A 345 8.59 -6.97 56.53
C HIS A 345 7.60 -7.71 57.42
N SER A 346 8.14 -8.52 58.32
CA SER A 346 7.41 -9.07 59.45
C SER A 346 6.89 -7.96 60.35
N LEU A 347 5.84 -8.23 61.12
CA LEU A 347 5.29 -7.31 62.13
C LEU A 347 6.34 -6.89 63.19
N ASN A 348 7.41 -7.67 63.34
CA ASN A 348 8.54 -7.37 64.22
C ASN A 348 9.65 -6.53 63.55
N GLY A 349 9.49 -6.19 62.26
CA GLY A 349 10.47 -5.45 61.47
C GLY A 349 11.47 -6.31 60.70
N ASP A 350 11.49 -7.63 60.95
CA ASP A 350 12.40 -8.56 60.27
C ASP A 350 12.09 -8.64 58.77
N LEU A 351 13.13 -8.62 57.93
CA LEU A 351 12.98 -8.73 56.48
C LEU A 351 12.88 -10.21 56.10
N VAL A 352 11.73 -10.62 55.57
CA VAL A 352 11.47 -11.97 55.08
C VAL A 352 11.62 -11.95 53.56
N LYS A 353 12.45 -12.85 53.03
CA LYS A 353 12.68 -13.03 51.59
C LYS A 353 11.94 -14.26 51.11
N GLU A 354 10.87 -14.04 50.35
CA GLU A 354 10.01 -15.09 49.84
C GLU A 354 10.26 -15.31 48.34
N LYS A 355 10.28 -16.58 47.93
CA LYS A 355 10.33 -16.98 46.52
C LYS A 355 9.04 -17.70 46.15
N TYR A 356 8.40 -17.26 45.08
CA TYR A 356 7.23 -17.95 44.56
C TYR A 356 7.63 -19.28 43.90
N ASN A 357 7.15 -20.40 44.45
CA ASN A 357 7.35 -21.71 43.87
C ASN A 357 6.19 -22.06 42.92
N ARG A 358 6.49 -22.18 41.62
CA ARG A 358 5.49 -22.46 40.58
C ARG A 358 4.92 -23.88 40.64
N LEU A 359 5.57 -24.81 41.34
CA LEU A 359 5.12 -26.20 41.45
C LEU A 359 4.11 -26.37 42.60
N THR A 360 4.33 -25.68 43.72
CA THR A 360 3.47 -25.71 44.90
C THR A 360 2.41 -24.60 44.89
N PHE A 361 2.56 -23.60 44.02
CA PHE A 361 1.71 -22.39 43.97
C PHE A 361 1.74 -21.58 45.28
N GLU A 362 2.80 -21.72 46.07
CA GLU A 362 2.97 -21.06 47.36
C GLU A 362 4.27 -20.24 47.39
N PHE A 363 4.32 -19.26 48.29
CA PHE A 363 5.54 -18.53 48.61
C PHE A 363 6.31 -19.33 49.65
N GLU A 364 7.55 -19.65 49.31
CA GLU A 364 8.46 -20.37 50.20
C GLU A 364 9.54 -19.40 50.68
N ASP A 365 9.78 -19.41 51.99
CA ASP A 365 10.87 -18.67 52.59
C ASP A 365 12.20 -19.17 52.02
N ILE A 366 13.05 -18.25 51.60
CA ILE A 366 14.40 -18.59 51.18
C ILE A 366 15.21 -18.80 52.47
N PRO A 367 15.68 -20.02 52.78
CA PRO A 367 16.50 -20.22 53.96
C PRO A 367 17.78 -19.39 53.84
N ASP A 368 18.12 -18.65 54.90
CA ASP A 368 19.32 -17.80 54.99
C ASP A 368 20.65 -18.60 54.96
N GLU A 369 20.57 -19.92 54.80
CA GLU A 369 21.71 -20.81 54.82
C GLU A 369 22.38 -20.92 53.45
N THR A 370 23.34 -20.04 53.20
CA THR A 370 24.67 -20.47 52.77
C THR A 370 25.67 -19.42 53.22
N ASN A 371 26.64 -19.84 54.03
CA ASN A 371 27.81 -19.04 54.34
C ASN A 371 28.45 -18.59 53.02
N ALA A 372 28.34 -17.30 52.71
CA ALA A 372 29.09 -16.68 51.63
C ALA A 372 30.57 -16.67 52.05
N HIS A 373 31.29 -17.73 51.70
CA HIS A 373 32.74 -17.75 51.80
C HIS A 373 33.29 -16.77 50.77
N ASN A 374 33.72 -15.60 51.26
CA ASN A 374 34.93 -14.88 50.86
C ASN A 374 35.06 -13.65 51.77
N ILE A 375 35.63 -13.87 52.96
CA ILE A 375 36.18 -12.77 53.75
C ILE A 375 37.52 -12.44 53.10
N ILE A 376 37.59 -11.32 52.37
CA ILE A 376 38.88 -10.75 51.97
C ILE A 376 39.44 -10.06 53.21
N THR A 377 40.18 -10.81 54.03
CA THR A 377 41.02 -10.22 55.07
C THR A 377 42.28 -9.67 54.40
N ASN A 378 42.47 -8.35 54.42
CA ASN A 378 43.78 -7.75 54.15
C ASN A 378 44.74 -8.00 55.30
#